data_AF-A0A1G7K9Z5-F1
#
_entry.id   AF-A0A1G7K9Z5-F1
#
_cell.length_a   1.000
_cell.length_b   1.000
_cell.length_c   1.000
_cell.angle_alpha   90.00
_cell.angle_beta   90.00
_cell.angle_gamma   90.00
#
_symmetry.space_group_name_H-M   'P 1'
#
loop_
_entity.id
_entity.type
_entity.pdbx_description
1 polymer ?
#
loop_
_entity_poly.entity_id
_entity_poly.type
_entity_poly.pdbx_seq_one_letter_code
_entity_poly.pdbx_strand_id
1 'polypeptide(L)'
;MKAKNHVILASTFIIMLFVAACSKKNDNQTTMPKPVAITGVQLTANAKFTTILTDNAGNSLYFFADDSGTGSSCDGGCAVVWMPFYKANPTLGTGLSSTDFTVITRTDGSKQTAYKGWPLYYYQNDKAAGDVNGDGVGKTWFVAKADYTVMLAAGQLVGNDGLKYLATGTAGDGTSQI
;
A
#
# COMPACT_ATOMS: atom_id res chain seq x y z
N MET A 1 -52.17 66.55 -20.84
CA MET A 1 -52.90 65.72 -21.84
C MET A 1 -53.51 64.50 -21.13
N LYS A 2 -54.81 64.29 -21.36
CA LYS A 2 -55.64 63.05 -21.26
C LYS A 2 -55.11 61.88 -20.39
N ALA A 3 -55.75 61.52 -19.27
CA ALA A 3 -57.01 60.78 -19.07
C ALA A 3 -56.84 59.24 -18.98
N LYS A 4 -57.46 58.68 -17.92
CA LYS A 4 -57.60 57.26 -17.52
C LYS A 4 -58.15 56.36 -18.64
N ASN A 5 -57.94 55.03 -18.55
CA ASN A 5 -59.02 54.02 -18.63
C ASN A 5 -58.61 52.56 -18.41
N HIS A 6 -59.60 51.80 -17.94
CA HIS A 6 -59.66 50.41 -17.43
C HIS A 6 -59.91 49.34 -18.52
N VAL A 7 -60.06 48.06 -18.04
CA VAL A 7 -60.86 46.92 -18.56
C VAL A 7 -60.01 45.74 -19.12
N ILE A 8 -59.81 44.61 -18.42
CA ILE A 8 -60.56 43.33 -18.21
C ILE A 8 -60.83 42.46 -19.47
N LEU A 9 -60.62 41.12 -19.31
CA LEU A 9 -61.23 39.93 -19.96
C LEU A 9 -60.55 39.32 -21.21
N ALA A 10 -60.10 38.04 -21.11
CA ALA A 10 -60.84 36.88 -21.66
C ALA A 10 -60.01 35.57 -21.62
N SER A 11 -60.74 34.47 -21.41
CA SER A 11 -60.31 33.08 -21.26
C SER A 11 -60.17 32.39 -22.63
N THR A 12 -59.15 31.54 -22.82
CA THR A 12 -59.22 30.40 -23.74
C THR A 12 -58.40 29.21 -23.26
N PHE A 13 -59.05 28.05 -23.37
CA PHE A 13 -58.70 26.72 -22.92
C PHE A 13 -57.89 26.01 -24.03
N ILE A 14 -56.71 25.47 -23.74
CA ILE A 14 -56.00 24.56 -24.64
C ILE A 14 -55.60 23.30 -23.84
N ILE A 15 -56.32 22.22 -24.13
CA ILE A 15 -55.98 20.85 -23.73
C ILE A 15 -54.77 20.43 -24.56
N MET A 16 -53.67 20.04 -23.91
CA MET A 16 -52.53 19.41 -24.58
C MET A 16 -52.33 18.00 -24.01
N LEU A 17 -52.67 17.00 -24.84
CA LEU A 17 -52.32 15.60 -24.62
C LEU A 17 -50.80 15.46 -24.59
N PHE A 18 -50.23 15.12 -23.44
CA PHE A 18 -48.86 14.62 -23.37
C PHE A 18 -48.86 13.10 -23.49
N VAL A 19 -48.39 12.65 -24.65
CA VAL A 19 -48.04 11.27 -24.99
C VAL A 19 -47.06 10.69 -23.97
N ALA A 20 -47.43 9.54 -23.39
CA ALA A 20 -46.53 8.71 -22.59
C ALA A 20 -45.47 8.08 -23.50
N ALA A 21 -44.26 8.63 -23.51
CA ALA A 21 -43.10 8.01 -24.13
C ALA A 21 -42.30 7.25 -23.05
N CYS A 22 -42.31 5.92 -23.13
CA CYS A 22 -41.45 5.05 -22.33
C CYS A 22 -39.99 5.24 -22.77
N SER A 23 -39.22 6.02 -22.03
CA SER A 23 -37.75 5.98 -22.14
C SER A 23 -37.24 4.75 -21.39
N LYS A 24 -36.76 3.76 -22.14
CA LYS A 24 -35.96 2.65 -21.61
C LYS A 24 -34.77 3.23 -20.84
N LYS A 25 -34.76 3.01 -19.53
CA LYS A 25 -33.64 3.37 -18.66
C LYS A 25 -32.52 2.38 -18.95
N ASN A 26 -31.49 2.85 -19.65
CA ASN A 26 -30.24 2.12 -19.77
C ASN A 26 -29.54 2.24 -18.41
N ASP A 27 -29.65 1.21 -17.58
CA ASP A 27 -28.95 1.12 -16.32
C ASP A 27 -27.47 0.81 -16.58
N ASN A 28 -26.71 1.80 -17.06
CA ASN A 28 -25.26 1.78 -16.92
C ASN A 28 -24.92 2.29 -15.51
N GLN A 29 -25.16 1.43 -14.53
CA GLN A 29 -24.74 1.67 -13.16
C GLN A 29 -23.23 1.44 -13.09
N THR A 30 -22.46 2.53 -13.15
CA THR A 30 -21.08 2.56 -12.67
C THR A 30 -21.10 2.21 -11.18
N THR A 31 -20.90 0.93 -10.86
CA THR A 31 -20.72 0.48 -9.49
C THR A 31 -19.38 1.03 -9.01
N MET A 32 -19.41 1.91 -8.00
CA MET A 32 -18.17 2.29 -7.31
C MET A 32 -17.53 1.00 -6.76
N PRO A 33 -16.23 0.75 -6.99
CA PRO A 33 -15.60 -0.45 -6.48
C PRO A 33 -15.68 -0.44 -4.95
N LYS A 34 -16.30 -1.49 -4.39
CA LYS A 34 -16.26 -1.76 -2.95
C LYS A 34 -14.79 -1.84 -2.51
N PRO A 35 -14.38 -1.21 -1.39
CA PRO A 35 -13.03 -1.35 -0.87
C PRO A 35 -12.66 -2.83 -0.75
N VAL A 36 -11.55 -3.22 -1.37
CA VAL A 36 -11.04 -4.59 -1.31
C VAL A 36 -10.58 -4.84 0.12
N ALA A 37 -11.20 -5.80 0.80
CA ALA A 37 -10.78 -6.20 2.13
C ALA A 37 -9.42 -6.91 2.04
N ILE A 38 -8.46 -6.50 2.87
CA ILE A 38 -7.14 -7.14 2.91
C ILE A 38 -7.19 -8.43 3.74
N THR A 39 -7.02 -9.55 3.07
CA THR A 39 -7.15 -10.91 3.61
C THR A 39 -5.85 -11.69 3.60
N GLY A 40 -4.91 -11.37 2.71
CA GLY A 40 -3.79 -12.26 2.46
C GLY A 40 -2.61 -11.64 1.71
N VAL A 41 -1.63 -12.50 1.44
CA VAL A 41 -0.40 -12.20 0.68
C VAL A 41 -0.31 -13.18 -0.49
N GLN A 42 0.13 -12.70 -1.64
CA GLN A 42 0.26 -13.49 -2.85
C GLN A 42 1.50 -13.11 -3.65
N LEU A 43 1.87 -13.97 -4.58
CA LEU A 43 2.87 -13.66 -5.60
C LEU A 43 2.17 -13.04 -6.81
N THR A 44 2.66 -11.89 -7.27
CA THR A 44 2.09 -11.17 -8.43
C THR A 44 3.19 -10.87 -9.44
N ALA A 45 2.86 -11.06 -10.72
CA ALA A 45 3.78 -10.72 -11.80
C ALA A 45 4.06 -9.21 -11.81
N ASN A 46 5.32 -8.83 -12.00
CA ASN A 46 5.76 -7.44 -12.02
C ASN A 46 6.75 -7.21 -13.14
N ALA A 47 6.62 -6.08 -13.85
CA ALA A 47 7.43 -5.77 -15.02
C ALA A 47 8.93 -5.56 -14.69
N LYS A 48 9.26 -5.07 -13.49
CA LYS A 48 10.64 -4.81 -13.06
C LYS A 48 11.30 -6.04 -12.41
N PHE A 49 10.52 -6.84 -11.69
CA PHE A 49 11.06 -7.90 -10.82
C PHE A 49 10.61 -9.32 -11.15
N THR A 50 9.90 -9.53 -12.26
CA THR A 50 9.23 -10.79 -12.63
C THR A 50 8.08 -11.13 -11.68
N THR A 51 8.36 -11.30 -10.39
CA THR A 51 7.39 -11.64 -9.35
C THR A 51 7.72 -10.91 -8.04
N ILE A 52 6.69 -10.34 -7.41
CA ILE A 52 6.79 -9.66 -6.10
C ILE A 52 5.73 -10.19 -5.14
N LEU A 53 5.91 -9.95 -3.85
CA LEU A 53 4.87 -10.13 -2.84
C LEU A 53 3.93 -8.91 -2.85
N THR A 54 2.63 -9.19 -2.92
CA THR A 54 1.57 -8.19 -2.78
C THR A 54 0.53 -8.67 -1.79
N ASP A 55 -0.31 -7.75 -1.31
CA ASP A 55 -1.58 -8.16 -0.70
C ASP A 55 -2.60 -8.62 -1.78
N ASN A 56 -3.78 -9.08 -1.35
CA ASN A 56 -4.82 -9.52 -2.27
C ASN A 56 -5.51 -8.39 -3.06
N ALA A 57 -5.19 -7.11 -2.80
CA ALA A 57 -5.57 -5.98 -3.63
C ALA A 57 -4.49 -5.60 -4.65
N GLY A 58 -3.33 -6.27 -4.61
CA GLY A 58 -2.20 -6.05 -5.50
C GLY A 58 -1.25 -4.94 -5.03
N ASN A 59 -1.41 -4.42 -3.80
CA ASN A 59 -0.46 -3.45 -3.27
C ASN A 59 0.86 -4.15 -2.92
N SER A 60 1.97 -3.60 -3.39
CA SER A 60 3.31 -4.16 -3.17
C SER A 60 3.72 -4.10 -1.70
N LEU A 61 4.39 -5.15 -1.24
CA LEU A 61 4.97 -5.24 0.09
C LEU A 61 6.48 -5.07 0.02
N TYR A 62 7.05 -4.46 1.06
CA TYR A 62 8.46 -4.13 1.18
C TYR A 62 9.04 -4.62 2.49
N PHE A 63 10.37 -4.72 2.55
CA PHE A 63 11.12 -4.87 3.79
C PHE A 63 12.20 -3.79 3.91
N PHE A 64 12.63 -3.56 5.15
CA PHE A 64 13.64 -2.57 5.50
C PHE A 64 14.92 -3.26 5.96
N ALA A 65 16.05 -2.99 5.32
CA ALA A 65 17.31 -3.65 5.64
C ALA A 65 17.82 -3.35 7.06
N ASP A 66 17.44 -2.22 7.66
CA ASP A 66 17.81 -1.89 9.04
C ASP A 66 16.95 -2.65 10.08
N ASP A 67 15.93 -3.40 9.64
CA ASP A 67 15.17 -4.34 10.48
C ASP A 67 15.98 -5.64 10.65
N SER A 68 17.19 -5.53 11.20
CA SER A 68 17.99 -6.70 11.56
C SER A 68 17.38 -7.43 12.77
N GLY A 69 17.27 -8.77 12.69
CA GLY A 69 16.72 -9.59 13.78
C GLY A 69 15.20 -9.82 13.67
N THR A 70 14.47 -9.69 14.77
CA THR A 70 13.02 -10.01 14.86
C THR A 70 12.13 -8.78 15.11
N GLY A 71 12.67 -7.57 14.92
CA GLY A 71 12.00 -6.31 15.26
C GLY A 71 11.89 -5.37 14.07
N SER A 72 11.11 -4.30 14.27
CA SER A 72 11.02 -3.16 13.35
C SER A 72 11.72 -1.95 13.95
N SER A 73 12.66 -1.37 13.20
CA SER A 73 13.35 -0.11 13.48
C SER A 73 12.60 1.09 12.90
N CYS A 74 11.61 0.88 12.02
CA CYS A 74 10.81 1.93 11.40
C CYS A 74 9.63 2.32 12.30
N ASP A 75 9.76 3.40 13.07
CA ASP A 75 8.74 3.93 13.99
C ASP A 75 8.40 5.40 13.71
N GLY A 76 7.43 5.95 14.45
CA GLY A 76 7.02 7.36 14.34
C GLY A 76 6.75 7.81 12.89
N GLY A 77 7.47 8.84 12.44
CA GLY A 77 7.33 9.37 11.08
C GLY A 77 7.73 8.39 9.98
N CYS A 78 8.64 7.44 10.26
CA CYS A 78 8.97 6.38 9.31
C CYS A 78 7.73 5.54 9.00
N ALA A 79 6.98 5.13 10.04
CA ALA A 79 5.78 4.30 9.91
C ALA A 79 4.60 5.00 9.21
N VAL A 80 4.66 6.32 9.03
CA VAL A 80 3.68 7.09 8.24
C VAL A 80 3.95 6.93 6.74
N VAL A 81 5.23 6.92 6.35
CA VAL A 81 5.66 6.76 4.95
C VAL A 81 5.73 5.27 4.57
N TRP A 82 6.16 4.45 5.50
CA TRP A 82 6.30 3.00 5.40
C TRP A 82 5.31 2.33 6.34
N MET A 83 4.07 2.20 5.88
CA MET A 83 2.97 1.75 6.73
C MET A 83 3.12 0.26 7.04
N PRO A 84 3.13 -0.17 8.32
CA PRO A 84 3.24 -1.57 8.68
C PRO A 84 2.09 -2.39 8.09
N PHE A 85 2.42 -3.48 7.40
CA PHE A 85 1.44 -4.48 6.98
C PHE A 85 1.17 -5.45 8.13
N TYR A 86 -0.12 -5.65 8.45
CA TYR A 86 -0.52 -6.62 9.47
C TYR A 86 -1.70 -7.47 9.05
N LYS A 87 -1.47 -8.79 9.08
CA LYS A 87 -2.48 -9.83 9.06
C LYS A 87 -1.98 -11.00 9.89
N ALA A 88 -2.65 -11.32 10.99
CA ALA A 88 -2.22 -12.37 11.91
C ALA A 88 -2.07 -13.74 11.22
N ASN A 89 -3.03 -14.09 10.37
CA ASN A 89 -3.04 -15.31 9.58
C ASN A 89 -3.45 -14.95 8.15
N PRO A 90 -2.51 -14.52 7.30
CA PRO A 90 -2.83 -14.16 5.92
C PRO A 90 -3.24 -15.40 5.14
N THR A 91 -4.26 -15.29 4.31
CA THR A 91 -4.45 -16.26 3.23
C THR A 91 -3.25 -16.18 2.30
N LEU A 92 -2.68 -17.31 1.91
CA LEU A 92 -1.47 -17.36 1.11
C LEU A 92 -1.77 -17.82 -0.31
N GLY A 93 -1.29 -17.05 -1.29
CA GLY A 93 -1.27 -17.46 -2.68
C GLY A 93 -0.32 -18.63 -2.95
N THR A 94 -0.49 -19.29 -4.08
CA THR A 94 0.37 -20.40 -4.52
C THR A 94 1.86 -20.00 -4.51
N GLY A 95 2.72 -20.88 -4.01
CA GLY A 95 4.17 -20.66 -3.94
C GLY A 95 4.66 -19.99 -2.65
N LEU A 96 3.74 -19.62 -1.75
CA LEU A 96 4.06 -19.14 -0.40
C LEU A 96 3.81 -20.23 0.64
N SER A 97 4.68 -20.32 1.65
CA SER A 97 4.52 -21.21 2.80
C SER A 97 4.15 -20.42 4.04
N SER A 98 3.23 -20.94 4.87
CA SER A 98 2.88 -20.32 6.16
C SER A 98 4.06 -20.28 7.14
N THR A 99 5.02 -21.19 7.00
CA THR A 99 6.24 -21.22 7.82
C THR A 99 7.15 -20.02 7.58
N ASP A 100 7.02 -19.35 6.44
CA ASP A 100 7.78 -18.14 6.14
C ASP A 100 7.18 -16.90 6.81
N PHE A 101 5.97 -16.99 7.38
CA PHE A 101 5.28 -15.85 7.97
C PHE A 101 5.25 -15.93 9.49
N THR A 102 5.55 -14.81 10.12
CA THR A 102 5.45 -14.65 11.58
C THR A 102 4.79 -13.32 11.92
N VAL A 103 4.46 -13.13 13.20
CA VAL A 103 3.96 -11.85 13.72
C VAL A 103 4.96 -11.33 14.73
N ILE A 104 5.39 -10.09 14.53
CA ILE A 104 6.21 -9.36 15.49
C ILE A 104 5.35 -8.41 16.33
N THR A 105 5.86 -8.04 17.50
CA THR A 105 5.31 -6.94 18.29
C THR A 105 6.23 -5.76 18.15
N ARG A 106 5.72 -4.65 17.64
CA ARG A 106 6.46 -3.40 17.47
C ARG A 106 6.67 -2.73 18.83
N THR A 107 7.60 -1.78 18.90
CA THR A 107 7.91 -1.00 20.11
C THR A 107 6.71 -0.20 20.63
N ASP A 108 5.83 0.25 19.72
CA ASP A 108 4.56 0.91 20.01
C ASP A 108 3.43 -0.06 20.48
N GLY A 109 3.72 -1.35 20.59
CA GLY A 109 2.79 -2.40 21.01
C GLY A 109 1.88 -2.94 19.89
N SER A 110 1.86 -2.30 18.72
CA SER A 110 1.13 -2.80 17.57
C SER A 110 1.78 -4.07 16.98
N LYS A 111 1.02 -4.80 16.17
CA LYS A 111 1.48 -6.04 15.54
C LYS A 111 1.79 -5.80 14.08
N GLN A 112 2.76 -6.56 13.55
CA GLN A 112 3.16 -6.49 12.15
C GLN A 112 3.49 -7.89 11.64
N THR A 113 3.12 -8.18 10.41
CA THR A 113 3.46 -9.44 9.75
C THR A 113 4.87 -9.36 9.20
N ALA A 114 5.66 -10.41 9.42
CA ALA A 114 6.99 -10.55 8.86
C ALA A 114 7.06 -11.73 7.88
N TYR A 115 7.88 -11.62 6.84
CA TYR A 115 8.18 -12.67 5.88
C TYR A 115 9.67 -13.04 5.96
N LYS A 116 9.97 -14.32 6.19
CA LYS A 116 11.33 -14.84 6.41
C LYS A 116 12.12 -14.02 7.46
N GLY A 117 11.43 -13.57 8.51
CA GLY A 117 11.98 -12.76 9.59
C GLY A 117 11.90 -11.24 9.38
N TRP A 118 11.60 -10.77 8.17
CA TRP A 118 11.59 -9.34 7.84
C TRP A 118 10.20 -8.72 7.95
N PRO A 119 10.00 -7.66 8.75
CA PRO A 119 8.73 -6.96 8.83
C PRO A 119 8.29 -6.41 7.48
N LEU A 120 7.00 -6.55 7.16
CA LEU A 120 6.43 -6.14 5.87
C LEU A 120 5.78 -4.76 5.97
N TYR A 121 5.95 -3.95 4.93
CA TYR A 121 5.43 -2.60 4.86
C TYR A 121 4.77 -2.31 3.51
N TYR A 122 3.84 -1.36 3.51
CA TYR A 122 3.43 -0.63 2.33
C TYR A 122 4.23 0.66 2.18
N TYR A 123 4.30 1.19 0.97
CA TYR A 123 4.91 2.48 0.72
C TYR A 123 3.86 3.53 0.34
N GLN A 124 3.87 4.68 1.03
CA GLN A 124 2.87 5.74 0.85
C GLN A 124 2.82 6.31 -0.58
N ASN A 125 3.93 6.26 -1.33
CA ASN A 125 3.98 6.81 -2.69
C ASN A 125 3.63 5.80 -3.79
N ASP A 126 3.28 4.56 -3.45
CA ASP A 126 2.61 3.66 -4.39
C ASP A 126 1.14 4.04 -4.49
N LYS A 127 0.66 4.26 -5.72
CA LYS A 127 -0.69 4.79 -6.02
C LYS A 127 -1.55 3.78 -6.77
N ALA A 128 -0.94 2.79 -7.39
CA ALA A 128 -1.60 1.71 -8.11
C ALA A 128 -1.08 0.34 -7.68
N ALA A 129 -1.92 -0.68 -7.87
CA ALA A 129 -1.52 -2.07 -7.66
C ALA A 129 -0.30 -2.41 -8.56
N GLY A 130 0.69 -3.07 -7.96
CA GLY A 130 1.94 -3.42 -8.63
C GLY A 130 2.96 -2.29 -8.75
N ASP A 131 2.67 -1.08 -8.27
CA ASP A 131 3.67 -0.02 -8.13
C ASP A 131 4.81 -0.51 -7.22
N VAL A 132 6.04 -0.21 -7.59
CA VAL A 132 7.25 -0.60 -6.85
C VAL A 132 8.15 0.61 -6.58
N ASN A 133 7.54 1.79 -6.34
CA ASN A 133 8.28 3.07 -6.25
C ASN A 133 9.11 3.18 -4.96
N GLY A 134 8.87 2.31 -3.98
CA GLY A 134 9.64 2.24 -2.74
C GLY A 134 10.97 1.50 -2.89
N ASP A 135 11.13 0.74 -3.96
CA ASP A 135 12.32 -0.07 -4.15
C ASP A 135 13.57 0.80 -4.33
N GLY A 136 14.59 0.52 -3.51
CA GLY A 136 15.86 1.24 -3.49
C GLY A 136 15.82 2.60 -2.78
N VAL A 137 14.68 3.00 -2.20
CA VAL A 137 14.60 4.23 -1.40
C VAL A 137 15.59 4.13 -0.23
N GLY A 138 16.44 5.16 -0.07
CA GLY A 138 17.47 5.19 0.96
C GLY A 138 18.55 4.10 0.83
N LYS A 139 18.53 3.28 -0.25
CA LYS A 139 19.34 2.06 -0.42
C LYS A 139 19.12 1.01 0.68
N THR A 140 18.01 1.11 1.39
CA THR A 140 17.68 0.24 2.53
C THR A 140 16.27 -0.33 2.44
N TRP A 141 15.42 0.20 1.55
CA TRP A 141 14.08 -0.33 1.31
C TRP A 141 14.04 -1.15 0.03
N PHE A 142 13.45 -2.33 0.11
CA PHE A 142 13.45 -3.29 -0.99
C PHE A 142 12.08 -3.93 -1.13
N VAL A 143 11.63 -4.11 -2.38
CA VAL A 143 10.39 -4.85 -2.62
C VAL A 143 10.55 -6.29 -2.13
N ALA A 144 9.54 -6.82 -1.44
CA ALA A 144 9.54 -8.19 -0.97
C ALA A 144 9.32 -9.16 -2.14
N LYS A 145 10.17 -10.19 -2.22
CA LYS A 145 10.14 -11.22 -3.26
C LYS A 145 10.44 -12.58 -2.64
N ALA A 146 9.89 -13.65 -3.20
CA ALA A 146 10.12 -14.99 -2.69
C ALA A 146 11.47 -15.58 -3.14
N ASP A 147 12.05 -15.03 -4.21
CA ASP A 147 13.24 -15.51 -4.93
C ASP A 147 14.56 -14.91 -4.44
N TYR A 148 14.57 -14.17 -3.32
CA TYR A 148 15.83 -13.76 -2.70
C TYR A 148 16.61 -14.98 -2.23
N THR A 149 17.81 -15.18 -2.80
CA THR A 149 18.79 -16.15 -2.28
C THR A 149 19.37 -15.69 -0.95
N VAL A 150 19.59 -14.37 -0.82
CA VAL A 150 20.11 -13.72 0.38
C VAL A 150 19.33 -12.44 0.60
N MET A 151 18.90 -12.20 1.84
CA MET A 151 18.36 -10.92 2.29
C MET A 151 19.43 -10.28 3.19
N LEU A 152 19.98 -9.15 2.75
CA LEU A 152 21.07 -8.46 3.46
C LEU A 152 20.47 -7.47 4.46
N ALA A 153 21.01 -7.48 5.67
CA ALA A 153 20.73 -6.46 6.65
C ALA A 153 21.64 -5.26 6.44
N ALA A 154 21.24 -4.12 6.97
CA ALA A 154 22.05 -2.92 7.01
C ALA A 154 22.24 -2.50 8.46
N GLY A 155 23.47 -2.19 8.84
CA GLY A 155 23.78 -1.88 10.23
C GLY A 155 25.16 -1.29 10.43
N GLN A 156 25.37 -0.71 11.62
CA GLN A 156 26.66 -0.27 12.09
C GLN A 156 27.53 -1.48 12.43
N LEU A 157 28.72 -1.59 11.81
CA LEU A 157 29.68 -2.60 12.22
C LEU A 157 30.28 -2.22 13.58
N VAL A 158 30.31 -3.17 14.51
CA VAL A 158 30.94 -3.02 15.82
C VAL A 158 31.99 -4.11 15.95
N GLY A 159 33.25 -3.71 16.14
CA GLY A 159 34.36 -4.62 16.36
C GLY A 159 34.28 -5.30 17.72
N ASN A 160 35.08 -6.36 17.90
CA ASN A 160 35.20 -7.03 19.20
C ASN A 160 35.82 -6.11 20.29
N ASP A 161 36.47 -5.04 19.88
CA ASP A 161 36.96 -3.95 20.72
C ASP A 161 35.87 -2.93 21.13
N GLY A 162 34.63 -3.13 20.66
CA GLY A 162 33.50 -2.23 20.91
C GLY A 162 33.52 -0.95 20.07
N LEU A 163 34.52 -0.78 19.20
CA LEU A 163 34.60 0.38 18.31
C LEU A 163 33.69 0.20 17.10
N LYS A 164 33.22 1.32 16.56
CA LYS A 164 32.41 1.36 15.35
C LYS A 164 33.30 1.47 14.13
N TYR A 165 32.93 0.75 13.08
CA TYR A 165 33.70 0.67 11.85
C TYR A 165 32.86 0.91 10.60
N LEU A 166 33.49 1.48 9.58
CA LEU A 166 33.00 1.47 8.21
C LEU A 166 33.29 0.12 7.55
N ALA A 167 32.60 -0.21 6.46
CA ALA A 167 32.87 -1.40 5.66
C ALA A 167 34.32 -1.50 5.14
N THR A 168 35.05 -0.37 5.10
CA THR A 168 36.47 -0.28 4.76
C THR A 168 37.41 -0.74 5.89
N GLY A 169 36.88 -1.09 7.06
CA GLY A 169 37.66 -1.45 8.24
C GLY A 169 38.27 -0.26 8.98
N THR A 170 37.95 0.97 8.58
CA THR A 170 38.37 2.19 9.27
C THR A 170 37.37 2.54 10.38
N ALA A 171 37.86 2.95 11.54
CA ALA A 171 37.01 3.40 12.64
C ALA A 171 36.13 4.59 12.20
N GLY A 172 34.84 4.54 12.53
CA GLY A 172 33.88 5.56 12.16
C GLY A 172 32.43 5.07 12.22
N ASP A 173 31.51 6.03 12.27
CA ASP A 173 30.07 5.78 12.17
C ASP A 173 29.66 5.63 10.69
N GLY A 174 28.89 4.58 10.38
CA GLY A 174 28.32 4.38 9.06
C GLY A 174 27.51 3.10 8.92
N THR A 175 26.60 3.08 7.95
CA THR A 175 25.78 1.91 7.61
C THR A 175 26.52 1.02 6.62
N SER A 176 26.63 -0.27 6.96
CA SER A 176 27.21 -1.31 6.11
C SER A 176 26.19 -2.42 5.88
N GLN A 177 26.25 -3.06 4.71
CA GLN A 177 25.47 -4.27 4.45
C GLN A 177 26.12 -5.44 5.19
N ILE A 178 25.32 -6.20 5.92
CA ILE A 178 25.70 -7.32 6.80
C ILE A 178 24.89 -8.58 6.48
#